data_AF-A0A523RZC9-F1
#
_entry.id   AF-A0A523RZC9-F1
#
_cell.length_a   1.000
_cell.length_b   1.000
_cell.length_c   1.000
_cell.angle_alpha   90.00
_cell.angle_beta   90.00
_cell.angle_gamma   90.00
#
_symmetry.space_group_name_H-M   'P 1'
#
loop_
_entity.id
_entity.type
_entity.pdbx_description
1 polymer ?
#
loop_
_entity_poly.entity_id
_entity_poly.type
_entity_poly.pdbx_seq_one_letter_code
_entity_poly.pdbx_strand_id
1 'polypeptide(L)'
;MEIALPFFIAAREARRQGIPLVVSGQGPDELFAGYARHTELYENRGEEALEVQLRNEVSVTHKTNIERDERAISFCGVDAWFPYLDYEFVKLALSIPASRKIAVGKTPERKIVFRELATELGLPNELANAPKKATQYSSGAARMLNLAISEYVPECRDLTKRQLDLRVQDVLNYIAKQLELPIRNDVMHSYDFDVKLSSLIRE
;
A
#
# COMPACT_ATOMS: atom_id res chain seq x y z
N MET A 1 -5.36 -7.50 -2.07
CA MET A 1 -6.08 -7.60 -0.78
C MET A 1 -5.16 -7.31 0.41
N GLU A 2 -3.93 -7.82 0.43
CA GLU A 2 -2.97 -7.67 1.55
C GLU A 2 -2.77 -6.23 2.05
N ILE A 3 -2.67 -5.27 1.13
CA ILE A 3 -2.44 -3.86 1.47
C ILE A 3 -3.65 -3.25 2.20
N ALA A 4 -4.86 -3.78 1.99
CA ALA A 4 -6.07 -3.30 2.65
C ALA A 4 -6.16 -3.74 4.12
N LEU A 5 -5.48 -4.83 4.49
CA LEU A 5 -5.61 -5.44 5.81
C LEU A 5 -5.17 -4.49 6.96
N PRO A 6 -4.04 -3.77 6.86
CA PRO A 6 -3.68 -2.73 7.84
C PRO A 6 -4.76 -1.66 8.01
N PHE A 7 -5.38 -1.21 6.91
CA PHE A 7 -6.42 -0.19 6.95
C PHE A 7 -7.69 -0.70 7.63
N PHE A 8 -8.13 -1.91 7.30
CA PHE A 8 -9.25 -2.56 7.96
C PHE A 8 -9.01 -2.73 9.47
N ILE A 9 -7.83 -3.23 9.88
CA ILE A 9 -7.51 -3.42 11.30
C ILE A 9 -7.49 -2.08 12.05
N ALA A 10 -6.86 -1.06 11.46
CA ALA A 10 -6.82 0.28 12.06
C ALA A 10 -8.22 0.89 12.18
N ALA A 11 -9.06 0.77 11.15
CA ALA A 11 -10.42 1.29 11.15
C ALA A 11 -11.33 0.55 12.14
N ARG A 12 -11.18 -0.78 12.25
CA ARG A 12 -11.91 -1.59 13.23
C ARG A 12 -11.58 -1.15 14.66
N GLU A 13 -10.31 -0.90 14.93
CA GLU A 13 -9.88 -0.41 16.24
C GLU A 13 -10.34 1.03 16.51
N ALA A 14 -10.26 1.91 15.51
CA ALA A 14 -10.80 3.28 15.61
C ALA A 14 -12.30 3.25 15.96
N ARG A 15 -13.09 2.41 15.26
CA ARG A 15 -14.52 2.23 15.54
C ARG A 15 -14.76 1.76 16.97
N ARG A 16 -13.98 0.79 17.46
CA ARG A 16 -14.08 0.26 18.82
C ARG A 16 -13.82 1.33 19.88
N GLN A 17 -12.96 2.29 19.58
CA GLN A 17 -12.65 3.44 20.44
C GLN A 17 -13.63 4.62 20.24
N GLY A 18 -14.63 4.50 19.37
CA GLY A 18 -15.55 5.60 19.05
C GLY A 18 -14.94 6.72 18.21
N ILE A 19 -13.79 6.47 17.56
CA ILE A 19 -13.12 7.42 16.68
C ILE A 19 -13.78 7.33 15.30
N PRO A 20 -14.34 8.43 14.76
CA PRO A 20 -15.11 8.40 13.52
C PRO A 20 -14.27 8.54 12.27
N LEU A 21 -12.97 8.87 12.40
CA LEU A 21 -12.10 9.25 11.29
C LEU A 21 -10.73 8.58 11.38
N VAL A 22 -10.27 8.01 10.28
CA VAL A 22 -8.88 7.58 10.06
C VAL A 22 -8.22 8.49 9.05
N VAL A 23 -7.07 9.06 9.42
CA VAL A 23 -6.24 9.87 8.53
C VAL A 23 -5.10 9.02 8.00
N SER A 24 -4.90 9.03 6.68
CA SER A 24 -3.91 8.20 6.02
C SER A 24 -2.92 9.04 5.21
N GLY A 25 -1.64 8.67 5.31
CA GLY A 25 -0.55 9.30 4.58
C GLY A 25 -0.36 8.78 3.14
N GLN A 26 -1.41 8.35 2.44
CA GLN A 26 -1.33 7.97 1.01
C GLN A 26 -1.13 9.20 0.11
N GLY A 27 -0.47 9.01 -1.04
CA GLY A 27 -0.24 10.07 -2.04
C GLY A 27 1.21 10.56 -2.18
N PRO A 28 2.02 10.69 -1.11
CA PRO A 28 3.39 11.20 -1.24
C PRO A 28 4.32 10.36 -2.12
N ASP A 29 4.02 9.08 -2.35
CA ASP A 29 4.83 8.27 -3.27
C ASP A 29 4.65 8.71 -4.73
N GLU A 30 3.42 8.95 -5.15
CA GLU A 30 3.01 9.39 -6.48
C GLU A 30 3.31 10.88 -6.70
N LEU A 31 3.23 11.70 -5.64
CA LEU A 31 3.45 13.14 -5.73
C LEU A 31 4.93 13.55 -5.69
N PHE A 32 5.74 12.86 -4.87
CA PHE A 32 7.12 13.25 -4.57
C PHE A 32 8.15 12.20 -4.99
N ALA A 33 7.84 11.40 -6.00
CA ALA A 33 8.76 10.41 -6.56
C ALA A 33 9.26 9.36 -5.53
N GLY A 34 8.34 8.72 -4.81
CA GLY A 34 8.66 7.77 -3.73
C GLY A 34 9.05 6.35 -4.15
N TYR A 35 8.71 5.89 -5.35
CA TYR A 35 9.05 4.54 -5.82
C TYR A 35 10.46 4.44 -6.43
N ALA A 36 11.09 3.26 -6.33
CA ALA A 36 12.44 3.04 -6.88
C ALA A 36 12.49 3.26 -8.40
N ARG A 37 11.43 2.83 -9.11
CA ARG A 37 11.23 3.08 -10.55
C ARG A 37 11.31 4.56 -10.95
N HIS A 38 11.08 5.48 -10.02
CA HIS A 38 11.17 6.91 -10.31
C HIS A 38 12.62 7.36 -10.45
N THR A 39 13.52 6.86 -9.58
CA THR A 39 14.96 7.10 -9.73
C THR A 39 15.43 6.53 -11.06
N GLU A 40 15.10 5.26 -11.34
CA GLU A 40 15.47 4.58 -12.59
C GLU A 40 14.96 5.33 -13.83
N LEU A 41 13.70 5.80 -13.79
CA LEU A 41 13.13 6.58 -14.89
C LEU A 41 13.86 7.91 -15.09
N TYR A 42 14.17 8.61 -13.99
CA TYR A 42 14.88 9.88 -14.04
C TYR A 42 16.28 9.73 -14.62
N GLU A 43 17.03 8.72 -14.20
CA GLU A 43 18.37 8.44 -14.71
C GLU A 43 18.36 8.08 -16.21
N ASN A 44 17.39 7.27 -16.64
CA ASN A 44 17.36 6.75 -18.01
C ASN A 44 16.68 7.70 -19.01
N ARG A 45 15.73 8.53 -18.58
CA ARG A 45 14.86 9.33 -19.46
C ARG A 45 14.73 10.80 -19.06
N GLY A 46 15.35 11.22 -17.97
CA GLY A 46 15.41 12.61 -17.55
C GLY A 46 14.16 13.12 -16.82
N GLU A 47 14.21 14.41 -16.46
CA GLU A 47 13.21 15.10 -15.64
C GLU A 47 11.81 15.10 -16.25
N GLU A 48 11.69 15.46 -17.53
CA GLU A 48 10.39 15.55 -18.22
C GLU A 48 9.63 14.22 -18.20
N ALA A 49 10.34 13.11 -18.46
CA ALA A 49 9.74 11.78 -18.42
C ALA A 49 9.20 11.43 -17.03
N LEU A 50 9.93 11.80 -15.97
CA LEU A 50 9.46 11.61 -14.61
C LEU A 50 8.25 12.51 -14.31
N GLU A 51 8.25 13.77 -14.70
CA GLU A 51 7.10 14.66 -14.48
C GLU A 51 5.81 14.15 -15.13
N VAL A 52 5.91 13.68 -16.38
CA VAL A 52 4.78 13.04 -17.07
C VAL A 52 4.32 11.79 -16.32
N GLN A 53 5.26 10.96 -15.86
CA GLN A 53 4.95 9.75 -15.11
C GLN A 53 4.22 10.07 -13.79
N LEU A 54 4.70 11.03 -13.00
CA LEU A 54 4.07 11.40 -11.73
C LEU A 54 2.63 11.92 -11.96
N ARG A 55 2.41 12.75 -12.99
CA ARG A 55 1.06 13.22 -13.36
C ARG A 55 0.13 12.07 -13.72
N ASN A 56 0.63 11.10 -14.48
CA ASN A 56 -0.13 9.90 -14.86
C ASN A 56 -0.45 9.01 -13.65
N GLU A 57 0.49 8.84 -12.71
CA GLU A 57 0.25 8.06 -11.50
C GLU A 57 -0.79 8.72 -10.59
N VAL A 58 -0.70 10.04 -10.40
CA VAL A 58 -1.68 10.81 -9.62
C VAL A 58 -3.07 10.72 -10.24
N SER A 59 -3.20 10.80 -11.56
CA SER A 59 -4.52 10.76 -12.24
C SER A 59 -5.27 9.44 -12.08
N VAL A 60 -4.55 8.34 -11.81
CA VAL A 60 -5.13 7.02 -11.57
C VAL A 60 -5.08 6.56 -10.12
N THR A 61 -4.45 7.35 -9.22
CA THR A 61 -4.18 6.98 -7.81
C THR A 61 -5.44 6.57 -7.06
N HIS A 62 -6.57 7.24 -7.34
CA HIS A 62 -7.84 6.86 -6.72
C HIS A 62 -8.21 5.40 -7.05
N LYS A 63 -8.18 5.03 -8.32
CA LYS A 63 -8.56 3.69 -8.79
C LYS A 63 -7.54 2.61 -8.40
N THR A 64 -6.25 2.95 -8.35
CA THR A 64 -5.18 1.96 -8.10
C THR A 64 -4.93 1.71 -6.62
N ASN A 65 -5.05 2.74 -5.78
CA ASN A 65 -4.65 2.70 -4.37
C ASN A 65 -5.82 3.04 -3.44
N ILE A 66 -6.44 4.21 -3.61
CA ILE A 66 -7.36 4.77 -2.60
C ILE A 66 -8.69 4.02 -2.53
N GLU A 67 -9.27 3.63 -3.67
CA GLU A 67 -10.55 2.94 -3.74
C GLU A 67 -10.58 1.69 -2.85
N ARG A 68 -9.48 0.93 -2.82
CA ARG A 68 -9.32 -0.25 -1.96
C ARG A 68 -9.24 0.14 -0.48
N ASP A 69 -8.41 1.12 -0.16
CA ASP A 69 -8.11 1.50 1.22
C ASP A 69 -9.31 2.19 1.88
N GLU A 70 -9.98 3.08 1.14
CA GLU A 70 -11.22 3.73 1.55
C GLU A 70 -12.34 2.72 1.80
N ARG A 71 -12.53 1.72 0.92
CA ARG A 71 -13.51 0.65 1.14
C ARG A 71 -13.22 -0.16 2.40
N ALA A 72 -11.95 -0.48 2.66
CA ALA A 72 -11.56 -1.23 3.84
C ALA A 72 -11.84 -0.47 5.14
N ILE A 73 -11.64 0.85 5.12
CA ILE A 73 -11.93 1.74 6.26
C ILE A 73 -13.45 1.90 6.44
N SER A 74 -14.16 2.23 5.36
CA SER A 74 -15.60 2.50 5.36
C SER A 74 -16.43 1.28 5.77
N PHE A 75 -15.94 0.07 5.47
CA PHE A 75 -16.56 -1.17 5.93
C PHE A 75 -16.68 -1.25 7.46
N CYS A 76 -15.79 -0.60 8.21
CA CYS A 76 -15.86 -0.52 9.67
C CYS A 76 -16.78 0.60 10.19
N GLY A 77 -17.45 1.35 9.31
CA GLY A 77 -18.28 2.51 9.67
C GLY A 77 -17.45 3.67 10.21
N VAL A 78 -16.29 3.91 9.58
CA VAL A 78 -15.33 4.97 9.91
C VAL A 78 -15.00 5.70 8.61
N ASP A 79 -14.84 7.03 8.67
CA ASP A 79 -14.48 7.84 7.51
C ASP A 79 -12.97 7.77 7.25
N ALA A 80 -12.58 7.88 5.99
CA ALA A 80 -11.18 7.96 5.57
C ALA A 80 -10.85 9.37 5.08
N TRP A 81 -9.71 9.93 5.52
CA TRP A 81 -9.19 11.19 5.00
C TRP A 81 -7.75 11.04 4.52
N PHE A 82 -7.48 11.58 3.34
CA PHE A 82 -6.19 11.50 2.64
C PHE A 82 -5.65 12.91 2.36
N PRO A 83 -5.03 13.59 3.34
CA PRO A 83 -4.72 15.02 3.24
C PRO A 83 -3.83 15.40 2.05
N TYR A 84 -2.89 14.52 1.68
CA TYR A 84 -1.99 14.76 0.57
C TYR A 84 -2.65 14.67 -0.81
N LEU A 85 -3.89 14.20 -0.88
CA LEU A 85 -4.67 14.14 -2.13
C LEU A 85 -5.67 15.28 -2.25
N ASP A 86 -5.62 16.26 -1.34
CA ASP A 86 -6.33 17.52 -1.51
C ASP A 86 -5.89 18.22 -2.80
N TYR A 87 -6.85 18.82 -3.51
CA TYR A 87 -6.62 19.40 -4.83
C TYR A 87 -5.51 20.46 -4.84
N GLU A 88 -5.51 21.38 -3.87
CA GLU A 88 -4.52 22.46 -3.82
C GLU A 88 -3.14 21.92 -3.45
N PHE A 89 -3.09 20.93 -2.55
CA PHE A 89 -1.84 20.26 -2.21
C PHE A 89 -1.25 19.49 -3.39
N VAL A 90 -2.08 18.73 -4.13
CA VAL A 90 -1.66 18.00 -5.33
C VAL A 90 -1.14 18.96 -6.39
N LYS A 91 -1.86 20.06 -6.64
CA LYS A 91 -1.47 21.09 -7.61
C LYS A 91 -0.10 21.68 -7.28
N LEU A 92 0.12 22.05 -6.01
CA LEU A 92 1.42 22.55 -5.53
C LEU A 92 2.51 21.49 -5.65
N ALA A 93 2.25 20.26 -5.21
CA ALA A 93 3.21 19.18 -5.26
C ALA A 93 3.63 18.87 -6.72
N LEU A 94 2.71 18.91 -7.67
CA LEU A 94 2.97 18.70 -9.10
C LEU A 94 3.58 19.91 -9.82
N SER A 95 3.63 21.10 -9.21
CA SER A 95 4.36 22.24 -9.75
C SER A 95 5.84 22.27 -9.34
N ILE A 96 6.22 21.47 -8.35
CA ILE A 96 7.63 21.34 -7.95
C ILE A 96 8.40 20.55 -9.03
N PRO A 97 9.51 21.06 -9.57
CA PRO A 97 10.34 20.36 -10.56
C PRO A 97 10.78 18.99 -10.06
N ALA A 98 10.80 17.98 -10.92
CA ALA A 98 11.15 16.62 -10.47
C ALA A 98 12.62 16.51 -10.00
N SER A 99 13.51 17.38 -10.48
CA SER A 99 14.88 17.57 -9.97
C SER A 99 14.95 17.94 -8.49
N ARG A 100 13.87 18.47 -7.88
CA ARG A 100 13.75 18.73 -6.43
C ARG A 100 13.18 17.54 -5.66
N LYS A 101 12.64 16.53 -6.35
CA LYS A 101 12.01 15.35 -5.73
C LYS A 101 12.98 14.17 -5.64
N ILE A 102 13.99 14.11 -6.51
CA ILE A 102 14.99 13.04 -6.60
C ILE A 102 16.41 13.61 -6.46
N ALA A 103 17.28 12.88 -5.76
CA ALA A 103 18.71 13.10 -5.72
C ALA A 103 19.46 11.77 -5.92
N VAL A 104 19.71 11.42 -7.18
CA VAL A 104 20.42 10.21 -7.59
C VAL A 104 21.78 10.10 -6.87
N GLY A 105 22.10 8.92 -6.33
CA GLY A 105 23.37 8.66 -5.65
C GLY A 105 23.46 9.21 -4.22
N LYS A 106 22.38 9.76 -3.66
CA LYS A 106 22.32 10.21 -2.26
C LYS A 106 21.47 9.28 -1.39
N THR A 107 21.67 9.28 -0.08
CA THR A 107 20.79 8.55 0.83
C THR A 107 20.03 9.52 1.72
N PRO A 108 18.68 9.64 1.60
CA PRO A 108 17.80 8.98 0.62
C PRO A 108 17.81 9.65 -0.76
N GLU A 109 17.51 8.89 -1.82
CA GLU A 109 17.42 9.42 -3.20
C GLU A 109 16.06 10.01 -3.57
N ARG A 110 15.02 9.67 -2.79
CA ARG A 110 13.61 9.85 -3.16
C ARG A 110 12.88 10.70 -2.14
N LYS A 111 11.88 11.46 -2.61
CA LYS A 111 11.05 12.37 -1.81
C LYS A 111 11.84 13.50 -1.16
N ILE A 112 12.90 13.99 -1.80
CA ILE A 112 13.86 14.93 -1.19
C ILE A 112 13.15 16.15 -0.57
N VAL A 113 12.45 16.94 -1.39
CA VAL A 113 11.70 18.11 -0.91
C VAL A 113 10.66 17.79 0.17
N PHE A 114 10.04 16.61 0.12
CA PHE A 114 9.03 16.20 1.10
C PHE A 114 9.67 15.84 2.45
N ARG A 115 10.87 15.26 2.44
CA ARG A 115 11.64 14.96 3.64
C ARG A 115 12.25 16.21 4.26
N GLU A 116 12.72 17.14 3.43
CA GLU A 116 13.16 18.47 3.84
C GLU A 116 12.03 19.20 4.55
N LEU A 117 10.84 19.27 3.93
CA LEU A 117 9.64 19.85 4.56
C LEU A 117 9.29 19.15 5.88
N ALA A 118 9.31 17.82 5.93
CA ALA A 118 9.03 17.09 7.18
C ALA A 118 10.01 17.48 8.30
N THR A 119 11.29 17.66 7.97
CA THR A 119 12.33 18.08 8.92
C THR A 119 12.10 19.52 9.39
N GLU A 120 11.77 20.43 8.46
CA GLU A 120 11.45 21.82 8.76
C GLU A 120 10.22 21.97 9.67
N LEU A 121 9.23 21.09 9.51
CA LEU A 121 8.06 21.00 10.38
C LEU A 121 8.35 20.35 11.75
N GLY A 122 9.60 19.99 12.03
CA GLY A 122 10.03 19.47 13.33
C GLY A 122 9.96 17.95 13.48
N LEU A 123 9.75 17.19 12.39
CA LEU A 123 9.83 15.73 12.45
C LEU A 123 11.30 15.31 12.71
N PRO A 124 11.56 14.39 13.67
CA PRO A 124 12.90 13.89 13.91
C PRO A 124 13.57 13.39 12.63
N ASN A 125 14.84 13.75 12.44
CA ASN A 125 15.59 13.47 11.21
C ASN A 125 15.59 11.97 10.84
N GLU A 126 15.65 11.09 11.84
CA GLU A 126 15.59 9.64 11.66
C GLU A 126 14.26 9.16 11.04
N LEU A 127 13.15 9.80 11.40
CA LEU A 127 11.82 9.52 10.84
C LEU A 127 11.66 10.18 9.46
N ALA A 128 12.08 11.44 9.33
CA ALA A 128 12.00 12.19 8.08
C ALA A 128 12.83 11.52 6.97
N ASN A 129 13.99 10.95 7.29
CA ASN A 129 14.88 10.28 6.34
C ASN A 129 14.77 8.74 6.34
N ALA A 130 13.78 8.19 7.03
CA ALA A 130 13.57 6.74 7.07
C ALA A 130 13.38 6.14 5.65
N PRO A 131 13.93 4.94 5.38
CA PRO A 131 13.74 4.27 4.11
C PRO A 131 12.26 3.89 3.93
N LYS A 132 11.77 4.01 2.69
CA LYS A 132 10.40 3.60 2.35
C LYS A 132 10.23 2.10 2.62
N LYS A 133 9.17 1.74 3.34
CA LYS A 133 8.69 0.37 3.48
C LYS A 133 7.21 0.33 3.11
N ALA A 134 6.78 -0.66 2.34
CA ALA A 134 5.37 -0.79 1.97
C ALA A 134 4.53 -1.24 3.17
N THR A 135 3.30 -0.73 3.27
CA THR A 135 2.45 -0.83 4.47
C THR A 135 2.21 -2.27 4.90
N GLN A 136 1.99 -3.20 3.97
CA GLN A 136 1.75 -4.61 4.26
C GLN A 136 2.95 -5.30 4.93
N TYR A 137 4.17 -4.84 4.63
CA TYR A 137 5.39 -5.40 5.23
C TYR A 137 5.73 -4.71 6.54
N SER A 138 5.63 -3.37 6.61
CA SER A 138 5.98 -2.62 7.81
C SER A 138 4.99 -2.80 8.95
N SER A 139 3.71 -3.02 8.65
CA SER A 139 2.67 -3.35 9.65
C SER A 139 2.75 -4.79 10.15
N GLY A 140 3.50 -5.66 9.46
CA GLY A 140 3.49 -7.10 9.71
C GLY A 140 2.27 -7.84 9.15
N ALA A 141 1.36 -7.18 8.44
CA ALA A 141 0.16 -7.79 7.87
C ALA A 141 0.49 -8.96 6.92
N ALA A 142 1.46 -8.79 6.01
CA ALA A 142 1.90 -9.86 5.12
C ALA A 142 2.46 -11.06 5.89
N ARG A 143 3.21 -10.80 6.97
CA ARG A 143 3.73 -11.87 7.84
C ARG A 143 2.59 -12.64 8.52
N MET A 144 1.62 -11.93 9.08
CA MET A 144 0.48 -12.55 9.75
C MET A 144 -0.38 -13.36 8.78
N LEU A 145 -0.57 -12.85 7.57
CA LEU A 145 -1.31 -13.57 6.52
C LEU A 145 -0.58 -14.87 6.11
N ASN A 146 0.73 -14.82 5.94
CA ASN A 146 1.52 -16.04 5.65
C ASN A 146 1.42 -17.08 6.77
N LEU A 147 1.46 -16.64 8.03
CA LEU A 147 1.28 -17.54 9.17
C LEU A 147 -0.11 -18.19 9.17
N ALA A 148 -1.16 -17.40 8.94
CA ALA A 148 -2.52 -17.93 8.83
C ALA A 148 -2.65 -18.92 7.67
N ILE A 149 -2.08 -18.64 6.50
CA ILE A 149 -2.12 -19.56 5.36
C ILE A 149 -1.39 -20.87 5.68
N SER A 150 -0.19 -20.81 6.27
CA SER A 150 0.57 -22.00 6.67
C SER A 150 -0.18 -22.84 7.73
N GLU A 151 -0.92 -22.19 8.63
CA GLU A 151 -1.68 -22.87 9.69
C GLU A 151 -2.96 -23.54 9.15
N TYR A 152 -3.73 -22.82 8.34
CA TYR A 152 -5.10 -23.20 7.93
C TYR A 152 -5.20 -23.85 6.54
N VAL A 153 -4.16 -23.80 5.71
CA VAL A 153 -4.11 -24.43 4.38
C VAL A 153 -3.07 -25.57 4.43
N PRO A 154 -3.49 -26.84 4.53
CA PRO A 154 -2.59 -27.99 4.70
C PRO A 154 -1.46 -28.07 3.66
N GLU A 155 -1.75 -27.73 2.40
CA GLU A 155 -0.81 -27.73 1.28
C GLU A 155 0.29 -26.65 1.42
N CYS A 156 0.06 -25.66 2.30
CA CYS A 156 0.98 -24.55 2.55
C CYS A 156 1.80 -24.70 3.83
N ARG A 157 1.56 -25.74 4.65
CA ARG A 157 2.14 -25.83 6.01
C ARG A 157 3.67 -25.85 6.03
N ASP A 158 4.29 -26.64 5.15
CA ASP A 158 5.75 -26.83 5.13
C ASP A 158 6.46 -25.98 4.07
N LEU A 159 5.76 -24.98 3.52
CA LEU A 159 6.34 -24.08 2.53
C LEU A 159 7.28 -23.07 3.17
N THR A 160 8.40 -22.81 2.51
CA THR A 160 9.26 -21.67 2.87
C THR A 160 8.52 -20.35 2.65
N LYS A 161 8.96 -19.27 3.31
CA LYS A 161 8.39 -17.93 3.12
C LYS A 161 8.24 -17.54 1.65
N ARG A 162 9.28 -17.78 0.83
CA ARG A 162 9.27 -17.44 -0.60
C ARG A 162 8.23 -18.24 -1.37
N GLN A 163 8.01 -19.50 -1.00
CA GLN A 163 6.97 -20.33 -1.61
C GLN A 163 5.57 -19.88 -1.16
N LEU A 164 5.40 -19.54 0.13
CA LEU A 164 4.15 -18.98 0.65
C LEU A 164 3.75 -17.68 -0.06
N ASP A 165 4.69 -16.74 -0.20
CA ASP A 165 4.46 -15.46 -0.87
C ASP A 165 3.89 -15.64 -2.30
N LEU A 166 4.27 -16.73 -3.00
CA LEU A 166 3.74 -17.07 -4.32
C LEU A 166 2.32 -17.68 -4.30
N ARG A 167 1.89 -18.22 -3.15
CA ARG A 167 0.57 -18.87 -2.98
C ARG A 167 -0.48 -17.97 -2.34
N VAL A 168 -0.10 -16.85 -1.75
CA VAL A 168 -1.04 -15.93 -1.06
C VAL A 168 -2.21 -15.58 -1.98
N GLN A 169 -1.93 -15.12 -3.21
CA GLN A 169 -3.00 -14.69 -4.12
C GLN A 169 -3.89 -15.86 -4.56
N ASP A 170 -3.33 -17.07 -4.74
CA ASP A 170 -4.10 -18.26 -5.09
C ASP A 170 -5.11 -18.61 -3.99
N VAL A 171 -4.65 -18.61 -2.72
CA VAL A 171 -5.51 -18.90 -1.56
C VAL A 171 -6.59 -17.84 -1.41
N LEU A 172 -6.26 -16.55 -1.57
CA LEU A 172 -7.24 -15.47 -1.47
C LEU A 172 -8.28 -15.53 -2.60
N ASN A 173 -7.87 -15.90 -3.82
CA ASN A 173 -8.78 -16.11 -4.93
C ASN A 173 -9.71 -17.31 -4.67
N TYR A 174 -9.18 -18.40 -4.10
CA TYR A 174 -9.99 -19.55 -3.69
C TYR A 174 -11.06 -19.14 -2.67
N ILE A 175 -10.68 -18.41 -1.61
CA ILE A 175 -11.64 -17.92 -0.60
C ILE A 175 -12.70 -17.02 -1.24
N ALA A 176 -12.29 -16.08 -2.10
CA ALA A 176 -13.23 -15.21 -2.82
C ALA A 176 -14.24 -16.02 -3.64
N LYS A 177 -13.79 -17.08 -4.32
CA LYS A 177 -14.67 -17.99 -5.08
C LYS A 177 -15.68 -18.70 -4.17
N GLN A 178 -15.24 -19.22 -3.02
CA GLN A 178 -16.13 -19.88 -2.06
C GLN A 178 -17.19 -18.92 -1.46
N LEU A 179 -16.88 -17.62 -1.42
CA LEU A 179 -17.78 -16.57 -0.98
C LEU A 179 -18.59 -15.93 -2.13
N GLU A 180 -18.53 -16.49 -3.34
CA GLU A 180 -19.19 -15.97 -4.55
C GLU A 180 -18.82 -14.51 -4.88
N LEU A 181 -17.62 -14.07 -4.47
CA LEU A 181 -17.12 -12.72 -4.72
C LEU A 181 -16.48 -12.63 -6.10
N PRO A 182 -16.62 -11.49 -6.79
CA PRO A 182 -15.99 -11.27 -8.09
C PRO A 182 -14.46 -11.24 -7.94
N ILE A 183 -13.77 -12.06 -8.72
CA ILE A 183 -12.31 -12.09 -8.81
C ILE A 183 -11.90 -11.22 -10.01
N ARG A 184 -11.08 -10.18 -9.80
CA ARG A 184 -10.49 -9.43 -10.92
C ARG A 184 -9.43 -10.32 -11.58
N ASN A 185 -9.59 -10.56 -12.89
CA ASN A 185 -8.71 -11.36 -13.75
C ASN A 185 -7.22 -11.22 -13.39
N ASP A 186 -6.63 -12.31 -12.91
CA ASP A 186 -5.28 -12.77 -13.20
C ASP A 186 -5.21 -14.26 -12.87
N VAL A 187 -4.74 -15.04 -13.86
CA VAL A 187 -4.41 -16.48 -13.84
C VAL A 187 -4.83 -17.23 -12.57
N MET A 188 -5.99 -17.89 -12.58
CA MET A 188 -6.19 -19.02 -11.67
C MET A 188 -5.30 -20.15 -12.17
N HIS A 189 -4.19 -20.40 -11.49
CA HIS A 189 -3.69 -21.75 -11.47
C HIS A 189 -4.78 -22.62 -10.83
N SER A 190 -5.13 -23.75 -11.46
CA SER A 190 -6.15 -24.67 -10.98
C SER A 190 -5.67 -25.35 -9.69
N TYR A 191 -5.71 -24.62 -8.57
CA TYR A 191 -5.45 -25.14 -7.25
C TYR A 191 -6.78 -25.28 -6.53
N ASP A 192 -7.12 -26.52 -6.21
CA ASP A 192 -8.14 -26.84 -5.22
C ASP A 192 -7.41 -26.91 -3.89
N PHE A 193 -7.65 -25.94 -3.01
CA PHE A 193 -7.08 -25.95 -1.66
C PHE A 193 -8.11 -26.54 -0.71
N ASP A 194 -7.69 -27.48 0.14
CA ASP A 194 -8.52 -27.91 1.28
C ASP A 194 -8.45 -26.86 2.40
N VAL A 195 -9.20 -25.77 2.23
CA VAL A 195 -9.25 -24.69 3.22
C VAL A 195 -10.27 -25.03 4.31
N LYS A 196 -9.82 -25.13 5.57
CA LYS A 196 -10.70 -25.25 6.73
C LYS A 196 -11.43 -23.92 7.03
N LEU A 197 -12.38 -23.53 6.17
CA LEU A 197 -13.14 -22.29 6.28
C LEU A 197 -14.05 -22.24 7.51
N SER A 198 -14.56 -23.38 7.96
CA SER A 198 -15.48 -23.46 9.11
C SER A 198 -14.85 -23.04 10.44
N SER A 199 -13.52 -23.12 10.57
CA SER A 199 -12.78 -22.56 11.72
C SER A 199 -12.41 -21.08 11.57
N LEU A 200 -12.41 -20.53 10.35
CA LEU A 200 -12.05 -19.14 10.05
C LEU A 200 -13.22 -18.15 10.17
N ILE A 201 -14.46 -18.63 10.06
CA ILE A 201 -15.69 -17.80 10.07
C ILE A 201 -16.28 -17.63 11.48
N ARG A 202 -15.70 -18.30 12.49
CA ARG A 202 -16.14 -18.19 13.90
C ARG A 202 -15.21 -17.26 14.68
N GLU A 203 -15.43 -15.95 14.57
CA GLU A 203 -15.12 -14.86 15.52
C GLU A 203 -15.33 -13.49 14.85
#